data_AF-A0A4R8WL44-F1
#
_entry.id   AF-A0A4R8WL44-F1
#
_cell.length_a   1.000
_cell.length_b   1.000
_cell.length_c   1.000
_cell.angle_alpha   90.00
_cell.angle_beta   90.00
_cell.angle_gamma   90.00
#
_symmetry.space_group_name_H-M   'P 1'
#
loop_
_entity.id
_entity.type
_entity.pdbx_description
1 polymer ?
#
loop_
_entity_poly.entity_id
_entity_poly.type
_entity_poly.pdbx_seq_one_letter_code
_entity_poly.pdbx_strand_id
1 'polypeptide(L)'
;MRDIIEVMLGTATRIGEALAIRQCDVDLAADPPRVSITGTLVVHNGASVFRQEHPKTHESNRVIALPLFAVDVIRGRLELIDPDDDEHLLFFTRNGTPLTPHNVSGE
;
A
#
# COMPACT_ATOMS: atom_id res chain seq x y z
N MET A 1 1.90 -8.19 -10.28
CA MET A 1 3.17 -7.48 -10.02
C MET A 1 3.20 -6.04 -10.56
N ARG A 2 2.70 -5.78 -11.79
CA ARG A 2 2.71 -4.45 -12.44
C ARG A 2 2.18 -3.31 -11.55
N ASP A 3 1.01 -3.51 -10.95
CA ASP A 3 0.33 -2.50 -10.12
C ASP A 3 1.17 -2.00 -8.94
N ILE A 4 1.90 -2.91 -8.27
CA ILE A 4 2.77 -2.57 -7.15
C ILE A 4 3.91 -1.66 -7.62
N ILE A 5 4.49 -1.97 -8.78
CA ILE A 5 5.58 -1.18 -9.36
C ILE A 5 5.08 0.20 -9.78
N GLU A 6 3.89 0.29 -10.40
CA GLU A 6 3.28 1.56 -10.77
C GLU A 6 3.00 2.42 -9.53
N VAL A 7 2.43 1.85 -8.47
CA VAL A 7 2.23 2.59 -7.21
C VAL A 7 3.57 3.01 -6.61
N MET A 8 4.58 2.14 -6.55
CA MET A 8 5.92 2.51 -6.06
C MET A 8 6.56 3.64 -6.87
N LEU A 9 6.39 3.64 -8.19
CA LEU A 9 6.87 4.73 -9.05
C LEU A 9 6.12 6.04 -8.78
N GLY A 10 4.81 5.95 -8.57
CA GLY A 10 3.96 7.12 -8.30
C GLY A 10 4.15 7.71 -6.91
N THR A 11 4.58 6.92 -5.94
CA THR A 11 4.73 7.34 -4.54
C THR A 11 6.19 7.46 -4.10
N ALA A 12 7.16 7.00 -4.89
CA ALA A 12 8.57 6.90 -4.51
C ALA A 12 8.79 6.17 -3.16
N THR A 13 7.98 5.14 -2.88
CA THR A 13 8.07 4.35 -1.64
C THR A 13 8.85 3.06 -1.84
N ARG A 14 9.40 2.52 -0.76
CA ARG A 14 9.94 1.15 -0.76
C ARG A 14 8.81 0.13 -0.91
N ILE A 15 9.15 -1.08 -1.31
CA ILE A 15 8.16 -2.16 -1.51
C ILE A 15 7.37 -2.46 -0.22
N GLY A 16 8.02 -2.47 0.95
CA GLY A 16 7.33 -2.70 2.23
C GLY A 16 6.31 -1.61 2.57
N GLU A 17 6.62 -0.35 2.25
CA GLU A 17 5.70 0.78 2.43
C GLU A 17 4.53 0.69 1.44
N ALA A 18 4.80 0.41 0.17
CA ALA A 18 3.75 0.26 -0.85
C ALA A 18 2.77 -0.87 -0.50
N LEU A 19 3.29 -2.01 -0.05
CA LEU A 19 2.47 -3.15 0.36
C LEU A 19 1.72 -2.91 1.68
N ALA A 20 2.09 -1.90 2.46
CA ALA A 20 1.44 -1.54 3.72
C ALA A 20 0.36 -0.46 3.60
N ILE A 21 0.13 0.07 2.39
CA ILE A 21 -0.95 1.02 2.12
C ILE A 21 -2.29 0.33 2.37
N ARG A 22 -3.15 0.96 3.17
CA ARG A 22 -4.52 0.52 3.43
C ARG A 22 -5.52 1.37 2.64
N GLN A 23 -6.78 0.92 2.60
CA GLN A 23 -7.88 1.71 2.06
C GLN A 23 -7.97 3.10 2.71
N CYS A 24 -7.93 3.19 4.03
CA CYS A 24 -8.00 4.46 4.77
C CYS A 24 -6.78 5.38 4.57
N ASP A 25 -5.68 4.86 4.04
CA ASP A 25 -4.49 5.65 3.76
C ASP A 25 -4.62 6.42 2.41
N VAL A 26 -5.64 6.14 1.59
CA VAL A 26 -5.83 6.73 0.24
C VAL A 26 -6.99 7.73 0.22
N ASP A 27 -6.74 8.92 -0.31
CA ASP A 27 -7.74 9.96 -0.53
C ASP A 27 -7.72 10.38 -2.01
N LEU A 28 -8.55 9.71 -2.83
CA LEU A 28 -8.69 10.00 -4.26
C LEU A 28 -9.60 11.21 -4.55
N ALA A 29 -10.34 11.70 -3.55
CA ALA A 29 -11.24 12.84 -3.68
C ALA A 29 -10.54 14.18 -3.40
N ALA A 30 -9.36 14.16 -2.76
CA ALA A 30 -8.50 15.33 -2.61
C ALA A 30 -8.02 15.91 -3.94
N ASP A 31 -7.65 17.19 -3.91
CA ASP A 31 -7.01 17.91 -5.00
C ASP A 31 -5.63 18.45 -4.57
N PRO A 32 -4.50 17.87 -5.05
CA PRO A 32 -4.43 16.64 -5.84
C PRO A 32 -4.75 15.37 -5.03
N PRO A 33 -5.16 14.26 -5.68
CA PRO A 33 -5.31 12.95 -5.04
C PRO A 33 -4.05 12.57 -4.28
N ARG A 34 -4.18 11.88 -3.15
CA ARG A 34 -3.03 11.65 -2.25
C ARG A 34 -3.08 10.32 -1.51
N VAL A 35 -1.93 9.89 -1.04
CA VAL A 35 -1.77 8.72 -0.16
C VAL A 35 -0.91 9.06 1.05
N SER A 36 -1.30 8.56 2.21
CA SER A 36 -0.58 8.66 3.47
C SER A 36 0.28 7.42 3.69
N ILE A 37 1.59 7.58 3.82
CA ILE A 37 2.50 6.47 4.13
C ILE A 37 2.65 6.38 5.65
N THR A 38 1.93 5.45 6.27
CA THR A 38 1.82 5.34 7.74
C THR A 38 2.42 4.04 8.32
N GLY A 39 2.92 3.14 7.47
CA GLY A 39 3.49 1.88 7.93
C GLY A 39 4.32 1.18 6.85
N THR A 40 4.90 0.05 7.24
CA THR A 40 5.70 -0.81 6.37
C THR A 40 5.41 -2.28 6.67
N LEU A 41 5.29 -3.11 5.64
CA LEU A 41 5.25 -4.55 5.82
C LEU A 41 6.66 -5.06 6.08
N VAL A 42 6.84 -5.73 7.21
CA VAL A 42 8.08 -6.40 7.57
C VAL A 42 7.89 -7.90 7.56
N VAL A 43 8.91 -8.61 7.08
CA VAL A 43 8.97 -10.07 7.10
C VAL A 43 9.92 -10.45 8.23
N HIS A 44 9.41 -11.13 9.25
CA HIS A 44 10.27 -11.74 10.26
C HIS A 44 10.69 -13.14 9.82
N ASN A 45 11.98 -13.44 10.00
CA ASN A 45 12.68 -14.70 9.67
C ASN A 45 11.75 -15.92 9.55
N GLY A 46 11.22 -16.13 8.34
CA GLY A 46 10.76 -17.44 7.87
C GLY A 46 9.26 -17.73 7.79
N ALA A 47 8.32 -16.90 8.25
CA ALA A 47 6.88 -17.27 8.06
C ALA A 47 5.83 -16.16 8.15
N SER A 48 6.03 -15.12 8.97
CA SER A 48 4.96 -14.16 9.27
C SER A 48 5.27 -12.77 8.70
N VAL A 49 4.39 -12.29 7.83
CA VAL A 49 4.37 -10.89 7.40
C VAL A 49 3.42 -10.14 8.32
N PHE A 50 3.89 -9.02 8.87
CA PHE A 50 3.04 -8.11 9.62
C PHE A 50 3.28 -6.68 9.19
N ARG A 51 2.22 -5.89 9.29
CA ARG A 51 2.30 -4.45 9.12
C ARG A 51 2.84 -3.84 10.39
N GLN A 52 4.06 -3.32 10.31
CA GLN A 52 4.62 -2.47 11.33
C GLN A 52 4.12 -1.05 11.09
N GLU A 53 3.30 -0.53 11.99
CA GLU A 53 3.10 0.92 12.10
C GLU A 53 4.46 1.56 12.33
N HIS A 54 4.84 2.62 11.62
CA HIS A 54 6.13 3.27 11.82
C HIS A 54 6.20 3.91 13.23
N PRO A 55 6.96 3.38 14.22
CA PRO A 55 7.00 3.95 15.55
C PRO A 55 8.34 4.69 15.77
N LYS A 56 8.28 6.02 15.96
CA LYS A 56 8.97 6.79 17.02
C LYS A 56 9.17 8.28 16.72
N THR A 57 9.01 8.73 15.48
CA THR A 57 8.98 10.18 15.18
C THR A 57 7.96 10.47 14.09
N HIS A 58 7.21 11.56 14.29
CA HIS A 58 6.20 12.09 13.37
C HIS A 58 6.78 12.43 11.96
N GLU A 59 8.11 12.39 11.83
CA GLU A 59 8.88 12.72 10.61
C GLU A 59 8.84 11.64 9.52
N SER A 60 8.51 10.38 9.84
CA SER A 60 8.47 9.29 8.84
C SER A 60 7.11 9.13 8.15
N ASN A 61 6.05 9.71 8.72
CA ASN A 61 4.71 9.69 8.11
C ASN A 61 4.63 10.84 7.11
N ARG A 62 4.40 10.52 5.84
CA ARG A 62 4.35 11.52 4.78
C ARG A 62 3.14 11.32 3.91
N VAL A 63 2.61 12.43 3.40
CA VAL A 63 1.51 12.47 2.45
C VAL A 63 2.10 12.76 1.08
N ILE A 64 1.74 11.95 0.09
CA ILE A 64 2.30 12.01 -1.27
C ILE A 64 1.16 12.25 -2.24
N ALA A 65 1.28 13.32 -3.04
CA ALA A 65 0.37 13.57 -4.14
C ALA A 65 0.55 12.48 -5.21
N LEU A 66 -0.55 11.89 -5.64
CA LEU A 66 -0.56 10.78 -6.57
C LEU A 66 -0.59 11.31 -8.02
N PRO A 67 0.33 10.85 -8.89
CA PRO A 67 0.18 11.07 -10.32
C PRO A 67 -1.00 10.25 -10.87
N LEU A 68 -1.60 10.70 -11.96
CA LEU A 68 -2.83 10.10 -12.53
C LEU A 68 -2.71 8.60 -12.83
N PHE A 69 -1.54 8.13 -13.27
CA PHE A 69 -1.33 6.70 -13.54
C PHE A 69 -1.41 5.86 -12.25
N ALA A 70 -0.92 6.38 -11.11
CA ALA A 70 -1.02 5.69 -9.84
C ALA A 70 -2.44 5.74 -9.30
N VAL A 71 -3.17 6.85 -9.51
CA VAL A 71 -4.59 6.96 -9.16
C VAL A 71 -5.43 5.90 -9.88
N ASP A 72 -5.17 5.66 -11.17
CA ASP A 72 -5.88 4.65 -11.96
C ASP A 72 -5.71 3.24 -11.38
N VAL A 73 -4.46 2.86 -11.11
CA VAL A 73 -4.12 1.58 -10.49
C VAL A 73 -4.75 1.46 -9.10
N ILE A 74 -4.60 2.48 -8.25
CA ILE A 74 -5.13 2.47 -6.88
C ILE A 74 -6.67 2.34 -6.90
N ARG A 75 -7.36 3.06 -7.80
CA ARG A 75 -8.81 2.97 -7.95
C ARG A 75 -9.23 1.53 -8.26
N GLY A 76 -8.62 0.89 -9.25
CA GLY A 76 -8.93 -0.49 -9.62
C GLY A 76 -8.68 -1.49 -8.48
N ARG A 77 -7.70 -1.21 -7.62
CA ARG A 77 -7.44 -2.01 -6.41
C ARG A 77 -8.48 -1.80 -5.31
N LEU A 78 -8.94 -0.56 -5.11
CA LEU A 78 -9.99 -0.23 -4.13
C LEU A 78 -11.34 -0.87 -4.49
N GLU A 79 -11.66 -1.00 -5.79
CA GLU A 79 -12.88 -1.69 -6.25
C GLU A 79 -12.96 -3.17 -5.86
N LEU A 80 -11.82 -3.78 -5.46
CA LEU A 80 -11.74 -5.18 -5.01
C LEU A 80 -11.88 -5.33 -3.49
N ILE A 81 -11.98 -4.23 -2.77
CA ILE A 81 -11.99 -4.17 -1.31
C ILE A 81 -13.40 -3.78 -0.87
N ASP A 82 -13.85 -4.33 0.26
CA ASP A 82 -15.11 -3.89 0.85
C ASP A 82 -14.96 -2.43 1.33
N PRO A 83 -15.86 -1.51 0.94
CA PRO A 83 -15.73 -0.10 1.28
C PRO A 83 -15.86 0.19 2.79
N ASP A 84 -16.36 -0.76 3.60
CA ASP A 84 -16.44 -0.64 5.06
C ASP A 84 -15.15 -1.14 5.75
N ASP A 85 -14.26 -1.85 5.03
CA ASP A 85 -13.02 -2.41 5.58
C ASP A 85 -11.84 -1.44 5.41
N ASP A 86 -11.89 -0.30 6.11
CA ASP A 86 -10.91 0.78 6.08
C ASP A 86 -9.45 0.31 6.30
N GLU A 87 -9.25 -0.71 7.13
CA GLU A 87 -7.91 -1.22 7.47
C GLU A 87 -7.36 -2.22 6.46
N HIS A 88 -8.15 -2.62 5.47
CA HIS A 88 -7.74 -3.59 4.46
C HIS A 88 -6.56 -3.08 3.63
N LEU A 89 -5.57 -3.95 3.41
CA LEU A 89 -4.41 -3.62 2.57
C LEU A 89 -4.85 -3.45 1.11
N LEU A 90 -4.29 -2.44 0.44
CA LEU A 90 -4.50 -2.22 -0.99
C LEU A 90 -3.96 -3.39 -1.84
N PHE A 91 -2.87 -4.00 -1.36
CA PHE A 91 -2.19 -5.12 -1.99
C PHE A 91 -2.28 -6.37 -1.11
N PHE A 92 -3.07 -7.33 -1.57
CA PHE A 92 -3.42 -8.54 -0.84
C PHE A 92 -3.47 -9.75 -1.79
N THR A 93 -3.26 -10.95 -1.24
CA THR A 93 -3.41 -12.21 -1.96
C THR A 93 -4.89 -12.53 -2.18
N ARG A 94 -5.21 -13.53 -3.02
CA ARG A 94 -6.59 -14.00 -3.20
C ARG A 94 -7.31 -14.37 -1.89
N ASN A 95 -6.57 -14.74 -0.85
CA ASN A 95 -7.13 -15.10 0.46
C ASN A 95 -7.21 -13.92 1.43
N GLY A 96 -6.99 -12.68 0.98
CA GLY A 96 -7.02 -11.47 1.83
C GLY A 96 -5.78 -11.29 2.71
N THR A 97 -4.74 -12.09 2.53
CA THR A 97 -3.51 -11.96 3.33
C THR A 97 -2.53 -10.97 2.70
N PRO A 98 -1.65 -10.33 3.49
CA PRO A 98 -0.65 -9.41 2.96
C PRO A 98 0.24 -10.09 1.92
N LEU A 99 0.49 -9.43 0.78
CA LEU A 99 1.51 -9.89 -0.15
C LEU A 99 2.88 -9.78 0.52
N THR A 100 3.68 -10.84 0.43
CA THR A 100 5.05 -10.81 0.94
C THR A 100 5.97 -10.25 -0.15
N PRO A 101 7.00 -9.45 0.19
CA PRO A 101 7.97 -8.99 -0.79
C PRO A 101 8.72 -10.14 -1.49
N HIS A 102 8.77 -11.33 -0.87
CA HIS A 102 9.36 -12.54 -1.46
C HIS A 102 8.44 -13.20 -2.51
N ASN A 103 7.12 -13.04 -2.40
CA ASN A 103 6.14 -13.66 -3.30
C ASN A 103 5.85 -12.82 -4.56
N VAL A 104 6.53 -11.70 -4.76
CA VAL A 104 6.24 -10.81 -5.90
C VAL A 104 6.83 -11.36 -7.22
N SER A 105 7.69 -12.39 -7.22
CA SER A 105 8.34 -12.95 -8.42
C SER A 105 7.62 -14.12 -9.10
N GLY A 106 6.34 -14.41 -8.81
CA GLY A 106 5.72 -15.69 -9.17
C GLY A 106 4.41 -15.69 -9.96
N GLU A 107 3.96 -14.57 -10.53
CA GLU A 107 2.72 -14.51 -11.34
C GLU A 107 2.89 -13.66 -12.61
#